data_AF-A0A4C1VJT3-F1
#
_entry.id   AF-A0A4C1VJT3-F1
#
_cell.length_a   1.000
_cell.length_b   1.000
_cell.length_c   1.000
_cell.angle_alpha   90.00
_cell.angle_beta   90.00
_cell.angle_gamma   90.00
#
_symmetry.space_group_name_H-M   'P 1'
#
loop_
_entity.id
_entity.type
_entity.pdbx_description
1 polymer ?
#
loop_
_entity_poly.entity_id
_entity_poly.type
_entity_poly.pdbx_seq_one_letter_code
_entity_poly.pdbx_strand_id
1 'polypeptide(L)'
;MAGCRSPQRVWEYTSSKIVHLVEQVFYNLGIKVAQNPWKTVVVSWLFVLLSCLGLIQFHIEKNPMNLWVPPESDFFIDTQWYMEKFGNGFRFQKVLATAENVLDPKVLMWLNDMNKRIQMLNVTINNKTFSFEDLCFKIPVVQNMNSNTNTRRLDLKNNDSKKILFNDELLQDMLDPTLLVDSQLYCTFLEHFPLHCLEDNILDIWKYDPNQIRNLSQSDVITQVNDLSVSPSTGHPVDYKNLLGGIEYDSRGQIVSAKSIIFVWYAQVNFSSVDLNEVGNLVGTEDWVTKALSLWEKEFLELMHSLSQNVSTLNLTYEAGRSYGDISNHTMFLDMDKLFMVNVLGWMQKWGMTVDIVCCIGLELAIGLCVDYAAHVGHTFLTIAEGSLQERSLKTVTSIGSAVLFGGVMLSLIGPRGYHNNIKPTLKDNAVKAESVELNGKPENVDED
;
A
#
# COMPACT_ATOMS: atom_id res chain seq x y z
N MET A 1 43.82 11.40 54.82
CA MET A 1 43.40 10.20 54.06
C MET A 1 41.93 10.38 53.69
N ALA A 2 41.65 10.68 52.42
CA ALA A 2 40.30 10.85 51.92
C ALA A 2 39.64 9.47 51.84
N GLY A 3 38.65 9.22 52.70
CA GLY A 3 37.85 7.99 52.66
C GLY A 3 37.05 7.97 51.37
N CYS A 4 37.34 6.99 50.51
CA CYS A 4 36.55 6.69 49.32
C CYS A 4 35.10 6.47 49.77
N ARG A 5 34.19 7.40 49.44
CA ARG A 5 32.77 7.23 49.75
C ARG A 5 32.28 5.99 49.00
N SER A 6 31.56 5.10 49.68
CA SER A 6 30.95 3.95 49.01
C SER A 6 30.03 4.46 47.88
N PRO A 7 29.96 3.78 46.73
CA PRO A 7 29.12 4.20 45.60
C PRO A 7 27.67 4.48 46.00
N GLN A 8 27.12 3.71 46.95
CA GLN A 8 25.79 3.93 47.53
C GLN A 8 25.65 5.28 48.24
N ARG A 9 26.63 5.68 49.08
CA ARG A 9 26.58 6.97 49.77
C ARG A 9 26.75 8.16 48.83
N VAL A 10 27.52 7.97 47.75
CA VAL A 10 27.60 8.99 46.69
C VAL A 10 26.25 9.12 46.00
N TRP A 11 25.61 8.00 45.65
CA TRP A 11 24.29 7.96 45.02
C TRP A 11 23.19 8.59 45.88
N GLU A 12 23.11 8.24 47.16
CA GLU A 12 22.15 8.82 48.11
C GLU A 12 22.33 10.33 48.26
N TYR A 13 23.60 10.79 48.37
CA TYR A 13 23.91 12.20 48.47
C TYR A 13 23.54 12.97 47.19
N THR A 14 23.86 12.42 46.02
CA THR A 14 23.47 13.03 44.74
C THR A 14 21.96 13.05 44.55
N SER A 15 21.27 11.96 44.90
CA SER A 15 19.81 11.85 44.81
C SER A 15 19.12 12.89 45.70
N SER A 16 19.50 12.97 46.99
CA SER A 16 18.95 13.96 47.92
C SER A 16 19.19 15.39 47.45
N LYS A 17 20.37 15.70 46.89
CA LYS A 17 20.66 17.03 46.32
C LYS A 17 19.78 17.36 45.11
N ILE A 18 19.54 16.38 44.24
CA ILE A 18 18.67 16.54 43.07
C ILE A 18 17.22 16.75 43.51
N VAL A 19 16.71 15.92 44.44
CA VAL A 19 15.35 16.04 44.97
C VAL A 19 15.11 17.42 45.59
N HIS A 20 16.01 17.90 46.46
CA HIS A 20 15.87 19.23 47.06
C HIS A 20 15.97 20.36 46.04
N LEU A 21 16.82 20.23 45.02
CA LEU A 21 16.88 21.22 43.94
C LEU A 21 15.54 21.29 43.20
N VAL A 22 14.96 20.13 42.86
CA VAL A 22 13.67 20.02 42.18
C VAL A 22 12.55 20.58 43.03
N GLU A 23 12.48 20.23 44.32
CA GLU A 23 11.52 20.78 45.28
C GLU A 23 11.62 22.31 45.36
N GLN A 24 12.82 22.87 45.41
CA GLN A 24 13.03 24.32 45.47
C GLN A 24 12.60 25.03 44.18
N VAL A 25 12.83 24.42 43.02
CA VAL A 25 12.34 24.93 41.73
C VAL A 25 10.81 24.94 41.70
N PHE A 26 10.16 23.84 42.09
CA PHE A 26 8.70 23.74 42.12
C PHE A 26 8.07 24.66 43.17
N TYR A 27 8.71 24.82 44.32
CA TYR A 27 8.29 25.78 45.35
C TYR A 27 8.28 27.21 44.80
N ASN A 28 9.37 27.63 44.17
CA ASN A 28 9.49 28.96 43.57
C ASN A 28 8.50 29.17 42.40
N LEU A 29 8.28 28.14 41.60
CA LEU A 29 7.29 28.16 40.52
C LEU A 29 5.86 28.29 41.07
N GLY A 30 5.51 27.47 42.06
CA GLY A 30 4.20 27.47 42.71
C GLY A 30 3.86 28.82 43.33
N ILE A 31 4.81 29.48 44.01
CA ILE A 31 4.62 30.83 44.55
C ILE A 31 4.34 31.84 43.43
N LYS A 32 5.12 31.83 42.35
CA LYS A 32 4.93 32.78 41.23
C LYS A 32 3.57 32.60 40.55
N VAL A 33 3.13 31.36 40.36
CA VAL A 33 1.82 31.04 39.76
C VAL A 33 0.69 31.48 40.69
N ALA A 34 0.79 31.18 42.00
CA ALA A 34 -0.23 31.53 42.99
C ALA A 34 -0.36 33.04 43.24
N GLN A 35 0.73 33.80 43.14
CA GLN A 35 0.73 35.26 43.34
C GLN A 35 0.14 36.04 42.15
N ASN A 36 0.28 35.54 40.91
CA ASN A 36 -0.20 36.22 39.71
C ASN A 36 -0.86 35.22 38.72
N PRO A 37 -2.05 34.69 39.03
CA PRO A 37 -2.69 33.67 38.19
C PRO A 37 -3.03 34.17 36.79
N TRP A 38 -3.57 35.39 36.66
CA TRP A 38 -3.94 35.94 35.36
C TRP A 38 -2.74 36.17 34.43
N LYS A 39 -1.61 36.66 34.97
CA LYS A 39 -0.38 36.81 34.17
C LYS A 39 0.12 35.46 33.66
N THR A 40 0.05 34.42 34.50
CA THR A 40 0.45 33.06 34.11
C THR A 40 -0.45 32.54 32.98
N VAL A 41 -1.77 32.70 33.10
CA VAL A 41 -2.73 32.31 32.05
C VAL A 41 -2.44 33.04 30.74
N VAL A 42 -2.22 34.35 30.78
CA VAL A 42 -1.89 35.14 29.57
C VAL A 42 -0.59 34.67 28.91
N VAL A 43 0.47 34.42 29.70
CA VAL A 43 1.75 33.90 29.17
C VAL A 43 1.57 32.53 28.51
N SER A 44 0.80 31.63 29.13
CA SER A 44 0.51 30.31 28.55
C SER A 44 -0.25 30.45 27.23
N TRP A 45 -1.28 31.29 27.16
CA TRP A 45 -2.03 31.54 25.92
C TRP A 45 -1.17 32.19 24.83
N LEU A 46 -0.28 33.11 25.18
CA LEU A 46 0.67 33.70 24.23
C LEU A 46 1.61 32.64 23.64
N PHE A 47 2.06 31.69 24.45
CA PHE A 47 2.86 30.56 23.97
C PHE A 47 2.07 29.67 22.99
N VAL A 48 0.78 29.43 23.27
CA VAL A 48 -0.09 28.69 22.36
C VAL A 48 -0.24 29.41 21.02
N LEU A 49 -0.57 30.71 21.07
CA LEU A 49 -0.72 31.54 19.87
C LEU A 49 0.57 31.62 19.03
N LEU A 50 1.74 31.69 19.68
CA LEU A 50 3.02 31.67 18.99
C LEU A 50 3.24 30.33 18.26
N SER A 51 2.82 29.23 18.87
CA SER A 51 2.94 27.89 18.28
C SER A 51 2.01 27.74 17.06
N CYS A 52 0.82 28.37 17.09
CA CYS A 52 -0.08 28.41 15.93
C CYS A 52 0.57 29.01 14.67
N LEU A 53 1.55 29.91 14.79
CA LEU A 53 2.24 30.47 13.63
C LEU A 53 2.97 29.39 12.80
N GLY A 54 3.39 28.29 13.43
CA GLY A 54 4.00 27.16 12.73
C GLY A 54 3.04 26.46 11.77
N LEU A 55 1.73 26.52 12.02
CA LEU A 55 0.71 25.95 11.14
C LEU A 55 0.55 26.72 9.82
N ILE A 56 1.11 27.93 9.69
CA ILE A 56 1.08 28.66 8.41
C ILE A 56 1.82 27.89 7.31
N GLN A 57 2.84 27.11 7.68
CA GLN A 57 3.60 26.27 6.76
C GLN A 57 3.13 24.81 6.75
N PHE A 58 1.92 24.51 7.25
CA PHE A 58 1.45 23.13 7.40
C PHE A 58 1.47 22.37 6.08
N HIS A 59 2.23 21.28 6.06
CA HIS A 59 2.37 20.38 4.92
C HIS A 59 2.35 18.94 5.42
N ILE A 60 1.52 18.12 4.78
CA ILE A 60 1.43 16.68 5.02
C ILE A 60 2.14 16.00 3.86
N GLU A 61 3.11 15.16 4.18
CA GLU A 61 3.77 14.30 3.19
C GLU A 61 2.81 13.17 2.81
N LYS A 62 2.60 12.98 1.51
CA LYS A 62 1.69 11.97 0.98
C LYS A 62 2.42 10.92 0.15
N ASN A 63 3.71 11.12 -0.11
CA ASN A 63 4.50 10.18 -0.91
C ASN A 63 4.86 8.95 -0.08
N PRO A 64 4.38 7.74 -0.43
CA PRO A 64 4.68 6.52 0.32
C PRO A 64 6.19 6.24 0.35
N MET A 65 6.92 6.63 -0.71
CA MET A 65 8.35 6.41 -0.79
C MET A 65 9.11 7.24 0.25
N ASN A 66 8.68 8.47 0.51
CA ASN A 66 9.31 9.34 1.51
C ASN A 66 8.94 8.93 2.95
N LEU A 67 7.78 8.31 3.15
CA LEU A 67 7.26 7.94 4.47
C LEU A 67 7.76 6.58 4.95
N TRP A 68 7.76 5.59 4.06
CA TRP A 68 7.96 4.18 4.43
C TRP A 68 9.34 3.63 4.05
N VAL A 69 10.08 4.34 3.21
CA VAL A 69 11.38 3.88 2.71
C VAL A 69 12.49 4.84 3.16
N PRO A 70 13.56 4.33 3.81
CA PRO A 70 14.73 5.14 4.10
C PRO A 70 15.34 5.70 2.80
N PRO A 71 15.63 7.02 2.73
CA PRO A 71 16.11 7.65 1.49
C PRO A 71 17.49 7.17 1.03
N GLU A 72 18.29 6.60 1.94
CA GLU A 72 19.61 6.05 1.65
C GLU A 72 19.60 4.54 1.31
N SER A 73 18.41 3.91 1.25
CA SER A 73 18.31 2.49 0.95
C SER A 73 18.49 2.20 -0.54
N ASP A 74 19.08 1.05 -0.86
CA ASP A 74 19.24 0.58 -2.24
C ASP A 74 17.88 0.50 -2.95
N PHE A 75 16.85 0.04 -2.26
CA PHE A 75 15.47 0.00 -2.77
C PHE A 75 14.96 1.39 -3.20
N PHE A 76 15.30 2.45 -2.46
CA PHE A 76 14.93 3.82 -2.84
C PHE A 76 15.58 4.25 -4.14
N ILE A 77 16.90 4.04 -4.25
CA ILE A 77 17.69 4.44 -5.40
C ILE A 77 17.26 3.66 -6.66
N ASP A 78 17.09 2.34 -6.53
CA ASP A 78 16.72 1.47 -7.65
C ASP A 78 15.31 1.76 -8.17
N THR A 79 14.37 2.03 -7.26
CA THR A 79 12.99 2.38 -7.63
C THR A 79 12.92 3.72 -8.34
N GLN A 80 13.67 4.73 -7.86
CA GLN A 80 13.75 6.03 -8.53
C GLN A 80 14.37 5.90 -9.92
N TRP A 81 15.46 5.13 -10.05
CA TRP A 81 16.07 4.85 -11.35
C TRP A 81 15.11 4.15 -12.31
N TYR A 82 14.35 3.15 -11.82
CA TYR A 82 13.35 2.45 -12.62
C TYR A 82 12.27 3.42 -13.13
N MET A 83 11.70 4.24 -12.26
CA MET A 83 10.66 5.21 -12.63
C MET A 83 11.18 6.25 -13.62
N GLU A 84 12.40 6.75 -13.44
CA GLU A 84 13.02 7.72 -14.36
C GLU A 84 13.32 7.11 -15.73
N LYS A 85 13.79 5.85 -15.77
CA LYS A 85 14.18 5.19 -17.03
C LYS A 85 13.02 4.68 -17.85
N PHE A 86 12.05 4.01 -17.22
CA PHE A 86 10.94 3.41 -17.94
C PHE A 86 9.77 4.38 -18.12
N GLY A 87 9.58 5.32 -17.18
CA GLY A 87 8.57 6.39 -17.25
C GLY A 87 7.12 5.93 -17.15
N ASN A 88 6.82 4.68 -17.50
CA ASN A 88 5.50 4.07 -17.44
C ASN A 88 5.51 2.82 -16.56
N GLY A 89 4.44 2.65 -15.81
CA GLY A 89 4.09 1.43 -15.10
C GLY A 89 2.64 1.07 -15.37
N PHE A 90 2.17 0.04 -14.67
CA PHE A 90 0.77 -0.36 -14.69
C PHE A 90 0.24 -0.55 -13.27
N ARG A 91 -1.08 -0.44 -13.14
CA ARG A 91 -1.83 -0.63 -11.90
C ARG A 91 -3.04 -1.51 -12.18
N PHE A 92 -3.32 -2.44 -11.27
CA PHE A 92 -4.36 -3.44 -11.48
C PHE A 92 -5.73 -2.97 -11.02
N GLN A 93 -6.75 -3.32 -11.79
CA GLN A 93 -8.15 -3.28 -11.39
C GLN A 93 -8.67 -4.70 -11.49
N LYS A 94 -9.21 -5.25 -10.40
CA LYS A 94 -9.52 -6.67 -10.29
C LYS A 94 -10.97 -6.89 -9.91
N VAL A 95 -11.60 -7.87 -10.55
CA VAL A 95 -12.91 -8.38 -10.14
C VAL A 95 -12.83 -9.90 -10.05
N LEU A 96 -13.14 -10.42 -8.87
CA LEU A 96 -13.25 -11.85 -8.61
C LEU A 96 -14.74 -12.18 -8.47
N ALA A 97 -15.23 -13.00 -9.40
CA ALA A 97 -16.60 -13.50 -9.40
C ALA A 97 -16.63 -14.96 -8.95
N THR A 98 -17.58 -15.29 -8.08
CA THR A 98 -17.77 -16.64 -7.53
C THR A 98 -19.20 -17.12 -7.78
N ALA A 99 -19.33 -18.37 -8.24
CA ALA A 99 -20.60 -19.02 -8.54
C ALA A 99 -20.46 -20.55 -8.38
N GLU A 100 -21.56 -21.31 -8.49
CA GLU A 100 -21.47 -22.78 -8.51
C GLU A 100 -20.63 -23.29 -9.69
N ASN A 101 -20.83 -22.69 -10.87
CA ASN A 101 -19.99 -22.89 -12.04
C ASN A 101 -19.87 -21.58 -12.82
N VAL A 102 -18.68 -20.97 -12.80
CA VAL A 102 -18.42 -19.70 -13.51
C VAL A 102 -18.31 -19.88 -15.03
N LEU A 103 -18.15 -21.13 -15.50
CA LEU A 103 -18.09 -21.49 -16.91
C LEU A 103 -19.48 -21.73 -17.53
N ASP A 104 -20.58 -21.51 -16.79
CA ASP A 104 -21.92 -21.53 -17.37
C ASP A 104 -22.09 -20.34 -18.35
N PRO A 105 -22.52 -20.57 -19.61
CA PRO A 105 -22.82 -19.51 -20.58
C PRO A 105 -23.68 -18.35 -20.03
N LYS A 106 -24.61 -18.63 -19.10
CA LYS A 106 -25.41 -17.58 -18.46
C LYS A 106 -24.58 -16.64 -17.59
N VAL A 107 -23.62 -17.20 -16.84
CA VAL A 107 -22.70 -16.45 -15.99
C VAL A 107 -21.73 -15.66 -16.87
N LEU A 108 -21.18 -16.28 -17.91
CA LEU A 108 -20.30 -15.61 -18.89
C LEU A 108 -21.00 -14.44 -19.60
N MET A 109 -22.29 -14.59 -19.93
CA MET A 109 -23.07 -13.50 -20.51
C MET A 109 -23.24 -12.33 -19.54
N TRP A 110 -23.48 -12.62 -18.25
CA TRP A 110 -23.56 -11.58 -17.22
C TRP A 110 -22.21 -10.86 -17.03
N LEU A 111 -21.11 -11.62 -16.97
CA LEU A 111 -19.75 -11.09 -16.88
C LEU A 111 -19.39 -10.21 -18.09
N ASN A 112 -19.89 -10.54 -19.28
CA ASN A 112 -19.73 -9.71 -20.46
C ASN A 112 -20.53 -8.40 -20.39
N ASP A 113 -21.74 -8.40 -19.82
CA ASP A 113 -22.49 -7.16 -19.56
C ASP A 113 -21.76 -6.26 -18.56
N MET A 114 -21.20 -6.86 -17.49
CA MET A 114 -20.35 -6.15 -16.53
C MET A 114 -19.14 -5.50 -17.23
N ASN A 115 -18.37 -6.26 -18.03
CA ASN A 115 -17.25 -5.71 -18.78
C ASN A 115 -17.68 -4.56 -19.70
N LYS A 116 -18.81 -4.72 -20.41
CA LYS A 116 -19.34 -3.66 -21.27
C LYS A 116 -19.68 -2.38 -20.49
N ARG A 117 -20.24 -2.48 -19.29
CA ARG A 117 -20.51 -1.31 -18.44
C ARG A 117 -19.23 -0.63 -17.96
N ILE A 118 -18.20 -1.40 -17.62
CA ILE A 118 -16.87 -0.88 -17.25
C ILE A 118 -16.27 -0.08 -18.42
N GLN A 119 -16.32 -0.63 -19.64
CA GLN A 119 -15.81 0.03 -20.85
C GLN A 119 -16.61 1.29 -21.24
N MET A 120 -17.84 1.44 -20.73
CA MET A 120 -18.66 2.65 -20.93
C MET A 120 -18.38 3.77 -19.91
N LEU A 121 -17.60 3.49 -18.85
CA LEU A 121 -17.24 4.50 -17.86
C LEU A 121 -16.34 5.56 -18.48
N ASN A 122 -16.72 6.81 -18.28
CA ASN A 122 -15.99 7.97 -18.78
C ASN A 122 -15.83 9.00 -17.68
N VAL A 123 -14.64 9.59 -17.59
CA VAL A 123 -14.32 10.66 -16.63
C VAL A 123 -13.98 11.93 -17.37
N THR A 124 -14.44 13.07 -16.85
CA THR A 124 -14.15 14.39 -17.44
C THR A 124 -13.17 15.18 -16.58
N ILE A 125 -12.07 15.63 -17.18
CA ILE A 125 -11.10 16.54 -16.57
C ILE A 125 -10.79 17.66 -17.56
N ASN A 126 -10.94 18.92 -17.14
CA ASN A 126 -10.60 20.09 -17.95
C ASN A 126 -11.22 20.05 -19.37
N ASN A 127 -12.50 19.70 -19.47
CA ASN A 127 -13.26 19.49 -20.72
C ASN A 127 -12.76 18.36 -21.65
N LYS A 128 -11.86 17.48 -21.18
CA LYS A 128 -11.47 16.25 -21.87
C LYS A 128 -12.14 15.05 -21.19
N THR A 129 -12.76 14.20 -22.00
CA THR A 129 -13.31 12.90 -21.58
C THR A 129 -12.24 11.83 -21.74
N PHE A 130 -12.02 11.03 -20.71
CA PHE A 130 -11.13 9.86 -20.74
C PHE A 130 -11.98 8.61 -20.54
N SER A 131 -11.85 7.67 -21.48
CA SER A 131 -12.40 6.32 -21.40
C SER A 131 -11.35 5.35 -20.85
N PHE A 132 -11.75 4.11 -20.50
CA PHE A 132 -10.76 3.12 -20.07
C PHE A 132 -9.72 2.81 -21.17
N GLU A 133 -10.12 2.82 -22.44
CA GLU A 133 -9.22 2.64 -23.59
C GLU A 133 -8.11 3.71 -23.65
N ASP A 134 -8.35 4.91 -23.13
CA ASP A 134 -7.33 5.97 -23.06
C ASP A 134 -6.40 5.82 -21.85
N LEU A 135 -6.87 5.11 -20.81
CA LEU A 135 -6.21 4.97 -19.52
C LEU A 135 -5.52 3.61 -19.33
N CYS A 136 -5.77 2.64 -20.21
CA CYS A 136 -5.25 1.29 -20.09
C CYS A 136 -3.77 1.19 -20.50
N PHE A 137 -3.06 0.21 -19.94
CA PHE A 137 -1.72 -0.13 -20.38
C PHE A 137 -1.79 -0.89 -21.71
N LYS A 138 -1.23 -0.31 -22.76
CA LYS A 138 -1.34 -0.86 -24.12
C LYS A 138 -0.13 -1.70 -24.51
N ILE A 139 -0.41 -2.80 -25.21
CA ILE A 139 0.58 -3.71 -25.78
C ILE A 139 0.37 -3.89 -27.29
N PRO A 140 1.42 -4.20 -28.07
CA PRO A 140 1.29 -4.45 -29.50
C PRO A 140 0.54 -5.76 -29.78
N VAL A 141 -0.33 -5.75 -30.78
CA VAL A 141 -1.09 -6.94 -31.23
C VAL A 141 -0.28 -7.74 -32.26
N VAL A 142 -0.01 -9.02 -31.99
CA VAL A 142 0.91 -9.88 -32.77
C VAL A 142 0.22 -11.05 -33.50
N GLN A 143 -1.10 -10.98 -33.72
CA GLN A 143 -1.92 -12.06 -34.32
C GLN A 143 -1.35 -12.70 -35.60
N ASN A 144 -0.62 -11.94 -36.42
CA ASN A 144 -0.13 -12.41 -37.72
C ASN A 144 1.20 -13.19 -37.68
N MET A 145 1.95 -13.17 -36.57
CA MET A 145 3.26 -13.84 -36.51
C MET A 145 3.16 -15.36 -36.26
N ASN A 146 2.09 -15.82 -35.61
CA ASN A 146 1.91 -17.24 -35.29
C ASN A 146 1.27 -18.06 -36.43
N SER A 147 0.85 -17.41 -37.52
CA SER A 147 0.18 -18.09 -38.65
C SER A 147 1.10 -18.99 -39.49
N ASN A 148 2.43 -18.90 -39.30
CA ASN A 148 3.43 -19.64 -40.09
C ASN A 148 4.48 -20.39 -39.25
N THR A 149 4.16 -20.78 -38.03
CA THR A 149 4.85 -21.90 -37.35
C THR A 149 4.16 -23.24 -37.63
N ASN A 150 3.50 -23.37 -38.79
CA ASN A 150 3.78 -24.56 -39.58
C ASN A 150 5.26 -24.49 -39.92
N THR A 151 6.07 -25.09 -39.04
CA THR A 151 7.41 -25.56 -39.35
C THR A 151 7.37 -26.02 -40.80
N ARG A 152 7.90 -25.20 -41.71
CA ARG A 152 8.59 -25.74 -42.87
C ARG A 152 9.70 -26.55 -42.24
N ARG A 153 9.39 -27.81 -41.88
CA ARG A 153 10.34 -28.90 -42.01
C ARG A 153 10.85 -28.75 -43.44
N LEU A 154 11.98 -28.06 -43.57
CA LEU A 154 12.86 -28.25 -44.69
C LEU A 154 13.21 -29.72 -44.63
N ASP A 155 12.40 -30.55 -45.30
CA ASP A 155 12.71 -31.93 -45.62
C ASP A 155 13.92 -31.88 -46.56
N LEU A 156 15.10 -31.68 -45.95
CA LEU A 156 16.36 -32.06 -46.53
C LEU A 156 16.42 -33.58 -46.48
N LYS A 157 15.68 -34.21 -47.40
CA LYS A 157 15.97 -35.57 -47.84
C LYS A 157 17.38 -35.55 -48.43
N ASN A 158 18.38 -35.82 -47.60
CA ASN A 158 19.61 -36.40 -48.08
C ASN A 158 19.89 -37.66 -47.27
N ASN A 159 19.84 -38.77 -47.99
CA ASN A 159 20.45 -40.02 -47.61
C ASN A 159 21.93 -39.73 -47.36
N ASP A 160 22.34 -39.53 -46.11
CA ASP A 160 23.59 -40.07 -45.61
C ASP A 160 23.69 -39.89 -44.09
N SER A 161 24.05 -40.99 -43.46
CA SER A 161 24.17 -41.18 -42.03
C SER A 161 25.16 -40.20 -41.39
N LYS A 162 24.64 -39.17 -40.71
CA LYS A 162 25.24 -38.57 -39.52
C LYS A 162 24.17 -37.79 -38.76
N LYS A 163 23.57 -38.45 -37.77
CA LYS A 163 22.71 -37.83 -36.76
C LYS A 163 23.59 -36.92 -35.91
N ILE A 164 23.78 -35.67 -36.34
CA ILE A 164 24.32 -34.63 -35.46
C ILE A 164 23.15 -34.24 -34.57
N LEU A 165 23.16 -34.79 -33.36
CA LEU A 165 22.23 -34.49 -32.28
C LEU A 165 22.60 -33.11 -31.71
N PHE A 166 22.09 -32.05 -32.31
CA PHE A 166 21.93 -30.78 -31.61
C PHE A 166 20.54 -30.80 -30.98
N ASN A 167 20.46 -30.58 -29.67
CA ASN A 167 19.20 -30.48 -28.94
C ASN A 167 18.38 -29.30 -29.51
N ASP A 168 17.15 -29.57 -29.95
CA ASP A 168 16.22 -28.59 -30.55
C ASP A 168 15.99 -27.36 -29.65
N GLU A 169 16.06 -27.51 -28.33
CA GLU A 169 15.91 -26.39 -27.38
C GLU A 169 16.97 -25.30 -27.57
N LEU A 170 18.22 -25.68 -27.88
CA LEU A 170 19.32 -24.73 -27.99
C LEU A 170 19.28 -23.94 -29.32
N LEU A 171 18.53 -24.43 -30.32
CA LEU A 171 18.35 -23.76 -31.60
C LEU A 171 17.19 -22.77 -31.56
N GLN A 172 16.14 -23.07 -30.79
CA GLN A 172 14.98 -22.20 -30.58
C GLN A 172 15.40 -20.89 -29.86
N ASP A 173 16.26 -21.00 -28.84
CA ASP A 173 16.80 -19.84 -28.10
C ASP A 173 17.80 -19.01 -28.93
N MET A 174 18.46 -19.62 -29.93
CA MET A 174 19.40 -18.91 -30.81
C MET A 174 18.74 -18.21 -32.01
N LEU A 175 17.43 -18.35 -32.20
CA LEU A 175 16.70 -17.78 -33.32
C LEU A 175 15.71 -16.69 -32.89
N ASP A 176 16.03 -15.92 -31.85
CA ASP A 176 15.35 -14.65 -31.61
C ASP A 176 15.80 -13.62 -32.67
N PRO A 177 14.96 -13.29 -33.67
CA PRO A 177 15.34 -12.35 -34.72
C PRO A 177 15.59 -10.96 -34.16
N THR A 178 15.09 -10.64 -32.96
CA THR A 178 15.30 -9.34 -32.31
C THR A 178 16.76 -9.12 -31.89
N LEU A 179 17.54 -10.19 -31.67
CA LEU A 179 18.98 -10.10 -31.38
C LEU A 179 19.83 -9.84 -32.63
N LEU A 180 19.27 -10.05 -33.83
CA LEU A 180 19.95 -9.88 -35.12
C LEU A 180 19.62 -8.54 -35.80
N VAL A 181 18.64 -7.82 -35.28
CA VAL A 181 18.12 -6.58 -35.85
C VAL A 181 18.64 -5.39 -35.05
N ASP A 182 19.12 -4.36 -35.74
CA ASP A 182 19.52 -3.10 -35.11
C ASP A 182 18.35 -2.47 -34.34
N SER A 183 18.64 -1.88 -33.19
CA SER A 183 17.61 -1.34 -32.28
C SER A 183 16.72 -0.30 -32.95
N GLN A 184 17.25 0.50 -33.89
CA GLN A 184 16.47 1.50 -34.60
C GLN A 184 15.44 0.86 -35.54
N LEU A 185 15.83 -0.21 -36.24
CA LEU A 185 14.92 -0.95 -37.12
C LEU A 185 13.89 -1.74 -36.31
N TYR A 186 14.30 -2.30 -35.17
CA TYR A 186 13.41 -2.97 -34.23
C TYR A 186 12.35 -2.03 -33.65
N CYS A 187 12.75 -0.86 -33.12
CA CYS A 187 11.81 0.14 -32.60
C CYS A 187 10.84 0.65 -33.67
N THR A 188 11.35 0.92 -34.88
CA THR A 188 10.48 1.34 -36.00
C THR A 188 9.43 0.28 -36.30
N PHE A 189 9.80 -1.01 -36.30
CA PHE A 189 8.86 -2.10 -36.52
C PHE A 189 7.84 -2.22 -35.39
N LEU A 190 8.27 -2.10 -34.13
CA LEU A 190 7.40 -2.12 -32.95
C LEU A 190 6.36 -0.99 -32.96
N GLU A 191 6.77 0.22 -33.32
CA GLU A 191 5.88 1.40 -33.35
C GLU A 191 4.75 1.30 -34.39
N HIS A 192 4.87 0.42 -35.38
CA HIS A 192 3.83 0.20 -36.39
C HIS A 192 2.76 -0.81 -35.98
N PHE A 193 2.95 -1.55 -34.88
CA PHE A 193 1.93 -2.48 -34.43
C PHE A 193 0.72 -1.73 -33.87
N PRO A 194 -0.51 -2.18 -34.20
CA PRO A 194 -1.69 -1.68 -33.51
C PRO A 194 -1.59 -2.06 -32.04
N LEU A 195 -1.92 -1.09 -31.18
CA LEU A 195 -1.90 -1.23 -29.73
C LEU A 195 -3.29 -1.62 -29.23
N HIS A 196 -3.33 -2.47 -28.20
CA HIS A 196 -4.56 -2.90 -27.52
C HIS A 196 -4.34 -2.91 -26.00
N CYS A 197 -5.38 -2.66 -25.22
CA CYS A 197 -5.30 -2.78 -23.76
C CYS A 197 -4.90 -4.19 -23.35
N LEU A 198 -3.95 -4.27 -22.41
CA LEU A 198 -3.60 -5.51 -21.72
C LEU A 198 -4.69 -5.83 -20.68
N GLU A 199 -5.30 -6.99 -20.81
CA GLU A 199 -6.34 -7.49 -19.93
C GLU A 199 -6.19 -9.01 -19.78
N ASP A 200 -6.30 -9.51 -18.55
CA ASP A 200 -6.37 -10.95 -18.28
C ASP A 200 -7.82 -11.31 -17.97
N ASN A 201 -8.57 -11.57 -19.04
CA ASN A 201 -10.01 -11.81 -18.98
C ASN A 201 -10.36 -13.04 -19.83
N ILE A 202 -11.10 -14.01 -19.28
CA ILE A 202 -11.52 -15.21 -20.05
C ILE A 202 -12.37 -14.86 -21.28
N LEU A 203 -13.04 -13.70 -21.24
CA LEU A 203 -13.90 -13.22 -22.32
C LEU A 203 -13.12 -12.90 -23.61
N ASP A 204 -11.79 -12.77 -23.51
CA ASP A 204 -10.87 -12.63 -24.64
C ASP A 204 -10.96 -13.80 -25.62
N ILE A 205 -11.27 -15.02 -25.13
CA ILE A 205 -11.53 -16.21 -25.95
C ILE A 205 -12.54 -15.92 -27.06
N TRP A 206 -13.59 -15.14 -26.74
CA TRP A 206 -14.68 -14.79 -27.65
C TRP A 206 -14.58 -13.35 -28.17
N LYS A 207 -13.41 -12.71 -28.04
CA LYS A 207 -13.18 -11.31 -28.41
C LYS A 207 -14.23 -10.35 -27.84
N TYR A 208 -14.76 -10.68 -26.65
CA TYR A 208 -15.80 -9.91 -25.98
C TYR A 208 -17.11 -9.73 -26.80
N ASP A 209 -17.35 -10.56 -27.83
CA ASP A 209 -18.54 -10.44 -28.70
C ASP A 209 -19.79 -11.03 -28.01
N PRO A 210 -20.81 -10.22 -27.69
CA PRO A 210 -22.02 -10.70 -27.02
C PRO A 210 -22.81 -11.71 -27.85
N ASN A 211 -22.70 -11.68 -29.18
CA ASN A 211 -23.44 -12.61 -30.05
C ASN A 211 -22.83 -14.00 -30.02
N GLN A 212 -21.50 -14.10 -29.97
CA GLN A 212 -20.80 -15.37 -29.80
C GLN A 212 -21.14 -15.96 -28.45
N ILE A 213 -21.00 -15.18 -27.38
CA ILE A 213 -21.21 -15.64 -25.99
C ILE A 213 -22.65 -16.14 -25.77
N ARG A 214 -23.65 -15.49 -26.36
CA ARG A 214 -25.06 -15.90 -26.23
C ARG A 214 -25.35 -17.27 -26.83
N ASN A 215 -24.62 -17.65 -27.89
CA ASN A 215 -24.85 -18.89 -28.63
C ASN A 215 -23.95 -20.05 -28.16
N LEU A 216 -23.14 -19.86 -27.10
CA LEU A 216 -22.23 -20.89 -26.61
C LEU A 216 -22.98 -22.03 -25.92
N SER A 217 -22.62 -23.26 -26.26
CA SER A 217 -22.95 -24.43 -25.46
C SER A 217 -21.91 -24.67 -24.36
N GLN A 218 -22.28 -25.37 -23.30
CA GLN A 218 -21.36 -25.72 -22.21
C GLN A 218 -20.12 -26.49 -22.73
N SER A 219 -20.31 -27.37 -23.71
CA SER A 219 -19.21 -28.12 -24.32
C SER A 219 -18.26 -27.23 -25.12
N ASP A 220 -18.77 -26.19 -25.77
CA ASP A 220 -17.92 -25.26 -26.53
C ASP A 220 -17.04 -24.43 -25.58
N VAL A 221 -17.61 -23.98 -24.46
CA VAL A 221 -16.87 -23.27 -23.41
C VAL A 221 -15.73 -24.14 -22.89
N ILE A 222 -16.05 -25.37 -22.46
CA ILE A 222 -15.06 -26.31 -21.91
C ILE A 222 -13.95 -26.59 -22.92
N THR A 223 -14.30 -26.83 -24.19
CA THR A 223 -13.31 -27.14 -25.24
C THR A 223 -12.36 -25.96 -25.44
N GLN A 224 -12.91 -24.74 -25.59
CA GLN A 224 -12.10 -23.55 -25.86
C GLN A 224 -11.20 -23.17 -24.68
N VAL A 225 -11.69 -23.30 -23.45
CA VAL A 225 -10.89 -23.02 -22.23
C VAL A 225 -9.73 -23.99 -22.07
N ASN A 226 -9.86 -25.25 -22.49
CA ASN A 226 -8.78 -26.24 -22.39
C ASN A 226 -7.78 -26.19 -23.56
N ASP A 227 -8.24 -25.83 -24.77
CA ASP A 227 -7.45 -25.94 -26.00
C ASP A 227 -6.72 -24.64 -26.37
N LEU A 228 -7.26 -23.47 -26.01
CA LEU A 228 -6.66 -22.18 -26.38
C LEU A 228 -5.51 -21.80 -25.44
N SER A 229 -4.35 -21.50 -26.05
CA SER A 229 -3.13 -21.05 -25.38
C SER A 229 -2.62 -19.69 -25.88
N VAL A 230 -3.38 -19.07 -26.79
CA VAL A 230 -3.04 -17.79 -27.43
C VAL A 230 -4.27 -16.90 -27.41
N SER A 231 -4.08 -15.65 -26.99
CA SER A 231 -5.11 -14.61 -26.97
C SER A 231 -5.64 -14.33 -28.38
N PRO A 232 -6.95 -14.51 -28.64
CA PRO A 232 -7.54 -14.16 -29.94
C PRO A 232 -7.56 -12.66 -30.24
N SER A 233 -7.51 -11.80 -29.22
CA SER A 233 -7.51 -10.34 -29.40
C SER A 233 -6.10 -9.77 -29.56
N THR A 234 -5.09 -10.32 -28.87
CA THR A 234 -3.74 -9.74 -28.89
C THR A 234 -2.70 -10.62 -29.59
N GLY A 235 -2.93 -11.94 -29.70
CA GLY A 235 -1.99 -12.90 -30.28
C GLY A 235 -0.86 -13.34 -29.34
N HIS A 236 -0.86 -12.87 -28.09
CA HIS A 236 0.12 -13.26 -27.07
C HIS A 236 -0.21 -14.62 -26.45
N PRO A 237 0.79 -15.38 -25.98
CA PRO A 237 0.55 -16.60 -25.22
C PRO A 237 -0.14 -16.27 -23.90
N VAL A 238 -1.24 -16.97 -23.60
CA VAL A 238 -2.03 -16.78 -22.38
C VAL A 238 -2.44 -18.15 -21.84
N ASP A 239 -2.37 -18.31 -20.51
CA ASP A 239 -2.91 -19.48 -19.83
C ASP A 239 -4.17 -19.10 -19.05
N TYR A 240 -5.33 -19.32 -19.67
CA TYR A 240 -6.64 -19.00 -19.06
C TYR A 240 -6.93 -19.82 -17.80
N LYS A 241 -6.19 -20.90 -17.52
CA LYS A 241 -6.35 -21.70 -16.31
C LYS A 241 -5.97 -20.90 -15.06
N ASN A 242 -4.99 -20.00 -15.19
CA ASN A 242 -4.55 -19.14 -14.09
C ASN A 242 -5.62 -18.12 -13.65
N LEU A 243 -6.65 -17.92 -14.49
CA LEU A 243 -7.78 -17.03 -14.17
C LEU A 243 -8.89 -17.73 -13.39
N LEU A 244 -8.84 -19.07 -13.30
CA LEU A 244 -9.87 -19.89 -12.67
C LEU A 244 -9.42 -20.36 -11.28
N GLY A 245 -10.38 -20.43 -10.35
CA GLY A 245 -10.15 -20.99 -9.02
C GLY A 245 -11.21 -22.03 -8.66
N GLY A 246 -10.84 -22.96 -7.78
CA GLY A 246 -11.69 -24.10 -7.42
C GLY A 246 -12.05 -24.96 -8.64
N ILE A 247 -11.04 -25.28 -9.46
CA ILE A 247 -11.18 -26.00 -10.73
C ILE A 247 -11.48 -27.49 -10.45
N GLU A 248 -12.48 -28.04 -11.14
CA GLU A 248 -12.75 -29.48 -11.16
C GLU A 248 -12.33 -30.08 -12.49
N TYR A 249 -11.70 -31.26 -12.44
CA TYR A 249 -11.16 -31.96 -13.61
C TYR A 249 -11.91 -33.27 -13.86
N ASP A 250 -12.09 -33.61 -15.14
CA ASP A 250 -12.49 -34.96 -15.56
C ASP A 250 -11.32 -35.94 -15.38
N SER A 251 -11.62 -37.24 -15.42
CA SER A 251 -10.70 -38.38 -15.51
C SER A 251 -9.59 -38.24 -16.57
N ARG A 252 -9.79 -37.40 -17.59
CA ARG A 252 -8.82 -37.08 -18.65
C ARG A 252 -7.95 -35.86 -18.37
N GLY A 253 -8.11 -35.20 -17.22
CA GLY A 253 -7.39 -33.99 -16.85
C GLY A 253 -7.90 -32.71 -17.55
N GLN A 254 -9.10 -32.74 -18.14
CA GLN A 254 -9.75 -31.56 -18.72
C GLN A 254 -10.58 -30.82 -17.67
N ILE A 255 -10.56 -29.50 -17.72
CA ILE A 255 -11.36 -28.64 -16.84
C ILE A 255 -12.84 -28.79 -17.21
N VAL A 256 -13.68 -29.16 -16.25
CA VAL A 256 -15.13 -29.31 -16.44
C VAL A 256 -15.94 -28.21 -15.76
N SER A 257 -15.46 -27.70 -14.63
CA SER A 257 -16.12 -26.64 -13.88
C SER A 257 -15.07 -25.81 -13.12
N ALA A 258 -15.46 -24.60 -12.71
CA ALA A 258 -14.67 -23.77 -11.81
C ALA A 258 -15.61 -22.96 -10.90
N LYS A 259 -15.20 -22.75 -9.65
CA LYS A 259 -16.00 -22.01 -8.66
C LYS A 259 -15.77 -20.50 -8.70
N SER A 260 -14.61 -20.07 -9.15
CA SER A 260 -14.27 -18.65 -9.20
C SER A 260 -13.53 -18.29 -10.49
N ILE A 261 -13.68 -17.04 -10.89
CA ILE A 261 -12.96 -16.45 -12.01
C ILE A 261 -12.49 -15.04 -11.66
N ILE A 262 -11.24 -14.73 -11.99
CA ILE A 262 -10.67 -13.38 -11.82
C ILE A 262 -10.53 -12.67 -13.16
N PHE A 263 -10.88 -11.40 -13.16
CA PHE A 263 -10.70 -10.45 -14.25
C PHE A 263 -9.67 -9.41 -13.83
N VAL A 264 -8.71 -9.11 -14.69
CA VAL A 264 -7.67 -8.13 -14.41
C VAL A 264 -7.56 -7.15 -15.56
N TRP A 265 -7.79 -5.87 -15.27
CA TRP A 265 -7.55 -4.77 -16.19
C TRP A 265 -6.27 -4.03 -15.78
N TYR A 266 -5.39 -3.79 -16.74
CA TYR A 266 -4.13 -3.09 -16.51
C TYR A 266 -4.32 -1.62 -16.90
N ALA A 267 -4.27 -0.73 -15.91
CA ALA A 267 -4.31 0.70 -16.13
C ALA A 267 -2.89 1.26 -16.24
N GLN A 268 -2.64 2.18 -17.16
CA GLN A 268 -1.34 2.82 -17.36
C GLN A 268 -1.10 3.89 -16.30
N VAL A 269 0.09 3.87 -15.70
CA VAL A 269 0.60 4.92 -14.83
C VAL A 269 1.80 5.56 -15.48
N ASN A 270 1.71 6.84 -15.82
CA ASN A 270 2.87 7.60 -16.28
C ASN A 270 3.50 8.31 -15.09
N PHE A 271 4.64 7.79 -14.61
CA PHE A 271 5.32 8.26 -13.40
C PHE A 271 5.69 9.74 -13.44
N SER A 272 6.03 10.29 -14.62
CA SER A 272 6.38 11.72 -14.75
C SER A 272 5.19 12.67 -14.58
N SER A 273 3.97 12.16 -14.72
CA SER A 273 2.72 12.94 -14.58
C SER A 273 2.02 12.74 -13.24
N VAL A 274 2.58 11.92 -12.34
CA VAL A 274 2.01 11.65 -11.02
C VAL A 274 2.34 12.79 -10.08
N ASP A 275 1.30 13.38 -9.47
CA ASP A 275 1.44 14.33 -8.37
C ASP A 275 0.64 13.83 -7.15
N LEU A 276 1.35 13.21 -6.21
CA LEU A 276 0.76 12.66 -4.99
C LEU A 276 0.21 13.73 -4.05
N ASN A 277 0.56 15.02 -4.22
CA ASN A 277 -0.10 16.08 -3.46
C ASN A 277 -1.57 16.24 -3.88
N GLU A 278 -1.85 16.02 -5.17
CA GLU A 278 -3.19 16.14 -5.76
C GLU A 278 -4.03 14.87 -5.54
N VAL A 279 -3.46 13.68 -5.76
CA VAL A 279 -4.21 12.41 -5.74
C VAL A 279 -3.95 11.53 -4.51
N GLY A 280 -2.85 11.76 -3.79
CA GLY A 280 -2.47 10.94 -2.65
C GLY A 280 -3.38 11.13 -1.44
N ASN A 281 -3.56 10.05 -0.69
CA ASN A 281 -4.27 10.06 0.58
C ASN A 281 -3.42 10.70 1.70
N LEU A 282 -4.01 11.03 2.85
CA LEU A 282 -3.31 11.73 3.93
C LEU A 282 -2.34 10.83 4.70
N VAL A 283 -2.50 9.51 4.58
CA VAL A 283 -1.62 8.51 5.22
C VAL A 283 -0.34 8.28 4.42
N GLY A 284 -0.36 8.60 3.12
CA GLY A 284 0.68 8.20 2.18
C GLY A 284 0.80 6.69 2.03
N THR A 285 -0.35 6.03 1.87
CA THR A 285 -0.47 4.61 1.48
C THR A 285 -1.08 4.44 0.09
N GLU A 286 -1.31 5.54 -0.60
CA GLU A 286 -1.76 5.56 -1.99
C GLU A 286 -0.59 5.31 -2.93
N ASP A 287 -0.73 4.32 -3.82
CA ASP A 287 0.26 4.03 -4.86
C ASP A 287 0.25 5.11 -5.96
N TRP A 288 1.28 5.14 -6.81
CA TRP A 288 1.37 6.09 -7.93
C TRP A 288 0.17 5.96 -8.88
N VAL A 289 -0.48 7.10 -9.16
CA VAL A 289 -1.66 7.17 -10.04
C VAL A 289 -1.78 8.55 -10.67
N THR A 290 -2.27 8.62 -11.90
CA THR A 290 -2.59 9.90 -12.54
C THR A 290 -3.97 10.37 -12.08
N LYS A 291 -4.22 11.69 -12.09
CA LYS A 291 -5.52 12.25 -11.69
C LYS A 291 -6.70 11.64 -12.45
N ALA A 292 -6.55 11.43 -13.76
CA ALA A 292 -7.58 10.82 -14.60
C ALA A 292 -7.91 9.39 -14.16
N LEU A 293 -6.88 8.58 -13.93
CA LEU A 293 -7.06 7.21 -13.49
C LEU A 293 -7.66 7.14 -12.09
N SER A 294 -7.21 7.97 -11.14
CA SER A 294 -7.74 7.97 -9.77
C SER A 294 -9.24 8.30 -9.69
N LEU A 295 -9.72 9.21 -10.56
CA LEU A 295 -11.15 9.50 -10.68
C LEU A 295 -11.92 8.36 -11.36
N TRP A 296 -11.32 7.71 -12.37
CA TRP A 296 -11.93 6.56 -13.03
C TRP A 296 -12.06 5.37 -12.08
N GLU A 297 -11.04 5.10 -11.27
CA GLU A 297 -11.05 4.05 -10.24
C GLU A 297 -12.18 4.27 -9.23
N LYS A 298 -12.46 5.54 -8.87
CA LYS A 298 -13.59 5.87 -8.00
C LYS A 298 -14.94 5.49 -8.64
N GLU A 299 -15.18 5.91 -9.88
CA GLU A 299 -16.41 5.56 -10.62
C GLU A 299 -16.53 4.05 -10.85
N PHE A 300 -15.40 3.38 -11.10
CA PHE A 300 -15.34 1.92 -11.21
C PHE A 300 -15.77 1.24 -9.91
N LEU A 301 -15.28 1.69 -8.75
CA LEU A 301 -15.68 1.15 -7.45
C LEU A 301 -17.17 1.38 -7.16
N GLU A 302 -17.71 2.56 -7.49
CA GLU A 302 -19.14 2.87 -7.34
C GLU A 302 -20.01 1.98 -8.25
N LEU A 303 -19.60 1.77 -9.50
CA LEU A 303 -20.27 0.85 -10.42
C LEU A 303 -20.24 -0.59 -9.88
N MET A 304 -19.06 -1.09 -9.48
CA MET A 304 -18.92 -2.45 -8.97
C MET A 304 -19.72 -2.67 -7.68
N HIS A 305 -19.78 -1.67 -6.80
CA HIS A 305 -20.62 -1.71 -5.61
C HIS A 305 -22.10 -1.89 -5.97
N SER A 306 -22.58 -1.12 -6.96
CA SER A 306 -23.98 -1.21 -7.41
C SER A 306 -24.30 -2.56 -8.07
N LEU A 307 -23.35 -3.15 -8.80
CA LEU A 307 -23.52 -4.46 -9.44
C LEU A 307 -23.51 -5.59 -8.39
N SER A 308 -22.61 -5.50 -7.41
CA SER A 308 -22.49 -6.48 -6.31
C SER A 308 -23.79 -6.60 -5.50
N GLN A 309 -24.49 -5.49 -5.24
CA GLN A 309 -25.77 -5.52 -4.51
C GLN A 309 -26.95 -6.08 -5.31
N ASN A 310 -26.90 -5.99 -6.65
CA ASN A 310 -28.04 -6.31 -7.51
C ASN A 310 -28.14 -7.79 -7.90
N VAL A 311 -27.14 -8.62 -7.56
CA VAL A 311 -27.07 -10.00 -8.04
C VAL A 311 -27.02 -11.00 -6.89
N SER A 312 -27.92 -11.98 -6.94
CA SER A 312 -28.00 -13.08 -5.96
C SER A 312 -27.38 -14.39 -6.45
N THR A 313 -27.22 -14.57 -7.76
CA THR A 313 -26.73 -15.82 -8.38
C THR A 313 -25.21 -15.94 -8.38
N LEU A 314 -24.49 -14.85 -8.16
CA LEU A 314 -23.04 -14.77 -8.17
C LEU A 314 -22.60 -13.76 -7.12
N ASN A 315 -21.51 -14.06 -6.44
CA ASN A 315 -20.92 -13.18 -5.44
C ASN A 315 -19.68 -12.50 -6.04
N LEU A 316 -19.66 -11.17 -5.99
CA LEU A 316 -18.63 -10.32 -6.58
C LEU A 316 -17.81 -9.66 -5.50
N THR A 317 -16.51 -9.85 -5.64
CA THR A 317 -15.49 -9.11 -4.91
C THR A 317 -14.68 -8.31 -5.91
N TYR A 318 -14.36 -7.07 -5.57
CA TYR A 318 -13.72 -6.14 -6.48
C TYR A 318 -12.68 -5.31 -5.73
N GLU A 319 -11.64 -4.94 -6.45
CA GLU A 319 -10.52 -4.15 -5.96
C GLU A 319 -10.11 -3.20 -7.09
N ALA A 320 -9.94 -1.93 -6.74
CA ALA A 320 -9.18 -1.00 -7.55
C ALA A 320 -7.90 -0.69 -6.81
N GLY A 321 -6.85 -0.26 -7.51
CA GLY A 321 -5.61 0.02 -6.81
C GLY A 321 -5.80 1.11 -5.73
N ARG A 322 -6.72 2.07 -5.90
CA ARG A 322 -7.07 3.10 -4.88
C ARG A 322 -7.71 2.53 -3.60
N SER A 323 -8.29 1.34 -3.64
CA SER A 323 -9.11 0.78 -2.55
C SER A 323 -8.35 0.71 -1.21
N TYR A 324 -7.08 0.30 -1.22
CA TYR A 324 -6.26 0.23 0.00
C TYR A 324 -6.02 1.62 0.60
N GLY A 325 -5.71 2.60 -0.24
CA GLY A 325 -5.49 4.00 0.16
C GLY A 325 -6.73 4.64 0.80
N ASP A 326 -7.91 4.43 0.22
CA ASP A 326 -9.17 4.96 0.76
C ASP A 326 -9.54 4.31 2.11
N ILE A 327 -9.42 2.98 2.23
CA ILE A 327 -9.73 2.25 3.48
C ILE A 327 -8.79 2.68 4.60
N SER A 328 -7.48 2.66 4.34
CA SER A 328 -6.47 3.03 5.34
C SER A 328 -6.62 4.50 5.77
N ASN A 329 -6.90 5.41 4.82
CA ASN A 329 -7.16 6.81 5.14
C ASN A 329 -8.39 6.97 6.04
N HIS A 330 -9.49 6.29 5.72
CA HIS A 330 -10.68 6.34 6.55
C HIS A 330 -10.44 5.73 7.94
N THR A 331 -9.73 4.60 8.06
CA THR A 331 -9.47 3.96 9.36
C THR A 331 -8.49 4.76 10.23
N MET A 332 -7.46 5.37 9.64
CA MET A 332 -6.37 5.99 10.39
C MET A 332 -6.61 7.47 10.70
N PHE A 333 -7.35 8.19 9.85
CA PHE A 333 -7.60 9.62 10.04
C PHE A 333 -9.00 9.96 10.59
N LEU A 334 -9.90 8.98 10.79
CA LEU A 334 -11.27 9.24 11.30
C LEU A 334 -11.30 9.96 12.66
N ASP A 335 -10.29 9.68 13.49
CA ASP A 335 -10.21 10.18 14.85
C ASP A 335 -9.06 11.17 15.05
N MET A 336 -8.22 11.37 14.02
CA MET A 336 -7.08 12.27 14.10
C MET A 336 -7.51 13.74 14.10
N ASP A 337 -8.58 14.08 13.38
CA ASP A 337 -9.16 15.43 13.39
C ASP A 337 -9.59 15.88 14.80
N LYS A 338 -9.92 14.95 15.69
CA LYS A 338 -10.25 15.19 17.10
C LYS A 338 -9.03 15.42 17.99
N LEU A 339 -7.84 14.97 17.59
CA LEU A 339 -6.59 15.01 18.38
C LEU A 339 -5.72 16.26 18.12
N PHE A 340 -6.34 17.40 17.82
CA PHE A 340 -5.65 18.60 17.35
C PHE A 340 -4.80 19.30 18.44
N MET A 341 -3.58 18.81 18.70
CA MET A 341 -2.56 19.52 19.48
C MET A 341 -1.86 20.57 18.62
N VAL A 342 -2.53 21.71 18.42
CA VAL A 342 -2.05 22.89 17.69
C VAL A 342 -0.61 23.28 18.07
N ASN A 343 -0.26 23.17 19.36
CA ASN A 343 1.07 23.55 19.85
C ASN A 343 2.17 22.67 19.28
N VAL A 344 2.04 21.35 19.45
CA VAL A 344 3.10 20.41 19.07
C VAL A 344 3.22 20.35 17.55
N LEU A 345 2.08 20.31 16.85
CA LEU A 345 2.04 20.35 15.39
C LEU A 345 2.68 21.61 14.82
N GLY A 346 2.44 22.78 15.43
CA GLY A 346 3.08 24.03 15.02
C GLY A 346 4.60 24.01 15.16
N TRP A 347 5.12 23.44 16.25
CA TRP A 347 6.57 23.28 16.42
C TRP A 347 7.19 22.23 15.50
N MET A 348 6.51 21.09 15.31
CA MET A 348 6.93 20.05 14.36
C MET A 348 7.07 20.63 12.96
N GLN A 349 6.09 21.40 12.50
CA GLN A 349 6.14 22.00 11.18
C GLN A 349 7.27 23.03 11.04
N LYS A 350 7.52 23.83 12.08
CA LYS A 350 8.63 24.78 12.09
C LYS A 350 10.00 24.08 12.04
N TRP A 351 10.10 22.87 12.60
CA TRP A 351 11.31 22.05 12.50
C TRP A 351 11.40 21.24 11.20
N GLY A 352 10.43 21.39 10.29
CA GLY A 352 10.41 20.69 9.01
C GLY A 352 10.09 19.20 9.15
N MET A 353 9.48 18.78 10.27
CA MET A 353 9.02 17.41 10.44
C MET A 353 7.68 17.22 9.74
N THR A 354 7.59 16.21 8.91
CA THR A 354 6.36 15.81 8.24
C THR A 354 5.40 15.16 9.24
N VAL A 355 4.11 15.40 9.08
CA VAL A 355 3.09 14.73 9.90
C VAL A 355 2.72 13.41 9.23
N ASP A 356 3.18 12.31 9.82
CA ASP A 356 2.86 10.95 9.42
C ASP A 356 2.10 10.20 10.53
N ILE A 357 1.63 9.00 10.21
CA ILE A 357 0.81 8.22 11.14
C ILE A 357 1.56 7.71 12.37
N VAL A 358 2.87 7.44 12.24
CA VAL A 358 3.74 7.06 13.37
C VAL A 358 3.93 8.25 14.29
N CYS A 359 4.12 9.46 13.73
CA CYS A 359 4.08 10.70 14.50
C CYS A 359 2.75 10.88 15.24
N CYS A 360 1.62 10.60 14.60
CA CYS A 360 0.30 10.70 15.22
C CYS A 360 0.12 9.75 16.41
N ILE A 361 0.56 8.49 16.30
CA ILE A 361 0.57 7.54 17.43
C ILE A 361 1.41 8.10 18.59
N GLY A 362 2.59 8.64 18.28
CA GLY A 362 3.44 9.29 19.28
C GLY A 362 2.75 10.48 19.97
N LEU A 363 2.02 11.29 19.22
CA LEU A 363 1.25 12.42 19.74
C LEU A 363 0.10 11.96 20.65
N GLU A 364 -0.62 10.90 20.27
CA GLU A 364 -1.71 10.35 21.06
C GLU A 364 -1.22 9.80 22.41
N LEU A 365 -0.12 9.03 22.39
CA LEU A 365 0.55 8.56 23.61
C LEU A 365 1.01 9.74 24.47
N ALA A 366 1.55 10.79 23.86
CA ALA A 366 1.98 11.99 24.58
C ALA A 366 0.79 12.72 25.24
N ILE A 367 -0.36 12.81 24.58
CA ILE A 367 -1.60 13.39 25.15
C ILE A 367 -2.04 12.57 26.38
N GLY A 368 -2.10 11.24 26.25
CA GLY A 368 -2.47 10.36 27.35
C GLY A 368 -1.58 10.55 28.59
N LEU A 369 -0.26 10.63 28.37
CA LEU A 369 0.70 10.88 29.45
C LEU A 369 0.54 12.28 30.08
N CYS A 370 0.27 13.32 29.27
CA CYS A 370 0.05 14.67 29.79
C CYS A 370 -1.20 14.78 30.66
N VAL A 371 -2.29 14.12 30.26
CA VAL A 371 -3.57 14.13 31.01
C VAL A 371 -3.41 13.43 32.36
N ASP A 372 -2.64 12.33 32.42
CA ASP A 372 -2.36 11.61 33.67
C ASP A 372 -1.65 12.51 34.70
N TYR A 373 -0.63 13.25 34.25
CA TYR A 373 0.06 14.22 35.12
C TYR A 373 -0.88 15.32 35.63
N ALA A 374 -1.75 15.86 34.76
CA ALA A 374 -2.74 16.86 35.17
C ALA A 374 -3.76 16.28 36.18
N ALA A 375 -4.20 15.04 35.97
CA ALA A 375 -5.11 14.33 36.88
C ALA A 375 -4.46 14.08 38.25
N HIS A 376 -3.19 13.67 38.31
CA HIS A 376 -2.46 13.50 39.56
C HIS A 376 -2.28 14.82 40.32
N VAL A 377 -2.03 15.92 39.63
CA VAL A 377 -1.97 17.26 40.24
C VAL A 377 -3.34 17.65 40.79
N GLY A 378 -4.41 17.47 40.01
CA GLY A 378 -5.79 17.77 40.43
C GLY A 378 -6.24 16.93 41.61
N HIS A 379 -5.99 15.62 41.59
CA HIS A 379 -6.29 14.71 42.69
C HIS A 379 -5.55 15.11 43.97
N THR A 380 -4.25 15.39 43.89
CA THR A 380 -3.47 15.86 45.04
C THR A 380 -3.97 17.20 45.59
N PHE A 381 -4.49 18.09 44.74
CA PHE A 381 -5.13 19.33 45.19
C PHE A 381 -6.44 19.09 45.96
N LEU A 382 -7.20 18.07 45.57
CA LEU A 382 -8.45 17.68 46.23
C LEU A 382 -8.21 16.97 47.56
N THR A 383 -7.13 16.18 47.70
CA THR A 383 -6.81 15.48 48.95
C THR A 383 -6.24 16.40 50.04
N ILE A 384 -5.57 17.50 49.66
CA ILE A 384 -5.07 18.50 50.61
C ILE A 384 -6.23 19.42 51.02
N ALA A 385 -6.87 19.11 52.15
CA ALA A 385 -8.02 19.86 52.67
C ALA A 385 -7.66 21.10 53.51
N GLU A 386 -6.40 21.20 53.98
CA GLU A 386 -6.00 22.19 54.97
C GLU A 386 -5.30 23.42 54.36
N GLY A 387 -5.73 24.62 54.77
CA GLY A 387 -5.10 25.90 54.46
C GLY A 387 -5.90 26.79 53.51
N SER A 388 -5.39 27.99 53.25
CA SER A 388 -5.96 28.93 52.28
C SER A 388 -5.83 28.41 50.83
N LEU A 389 -6.60 28.93 49.87
CA LEU A 389 -6.53 28.51 48.45
C LEU A 389 -5.09 28.59 47.88
N GLN A 390 -4.35 29.65 48.23
CA GLN A 390 -2.96 29.83 47.80
C GLN A 390 -2.03 28.82 48.47
N GLU A 391 -2.20 28.58 49.77
CA GLU A 391 -1.39 27.63 50.52
C GLU A 391 -1.62 26.19 50.04
N ARG A 392 -2.87 25.83 49.74
CA ARG A 392 -3.23 24.54 49.14
C ARG A 392 -2.54 24.35 47.79
N SER A 393 -2.61 25.35 46.91
CA SER A 393 -1.95 25.29 45.59
C SER A 393 -0.44 25.11 45.68
N LEU A 394 0.20 25.78 46.66
CA LEU A 394 1.63 25.66 46.91
C LEU A 394 1.97 24.25 47.41
N LYS A 395 1.26 23.75 48.42
CA LYS A 395 1.46 22.41 49.00
C LYS A 395 1.28 21.31 47.96
N THR A 396 0.31 21.43 47.06
CA THR A 396 0.11 20.49 45.96
C THR A 396 1.33 20.43 45.05
N VAL A 397 1.78 21.57 44.51
CA VAL A 397 2.89 21.63 43.55
C VAL A 397 4.19 21.14 44.18
N THR A 398 4.44 21.44 45.45
CA THR A 398 5.64 20.97 46.15
C THR A 398 5.61 19.46 46.44
N SER A 399 4.43 18.90 46.70
CA SER A 399 4.29 17.49 47.05
C SER A 399 4.31 16.55 45.85
N ILE A 400 3.67 16.93 44.74
CA ILE A 400 3.52 16.07 43.55
C ILE A 400 4.50 16.45 42.43
N GLY A 401 5.05 17.67 42.45
CA GLY A 401 5.82 18.21 41.33
C GLY A 401 7.09 17.41 41.01
N SER A 402 7.81 16.94 42.04
CA SER A 402 8.98 16.08 41.85
C SER A 402 8.60 14.75 41.19
N ALA A 403 7.52 14.10 41.64
CA ALA A 403 7.02 12.85 41.07
C ALA A 403 6.60 13.01 39.60
N VAL A 404 5.88 14.09 39.26
CA VAL A 404 5.48 14.39 37.88
C VAL A 404 6.69 14.69 36.99
N LEU A 405 7.68 15.46 37.49
CA LEU A 405 8.90 15.75 36.75
C LEU A 405 9.69 14.49 36.46
N PHE A 406 9.90 13.64 37.47
CA PHE A 406 10.61 12.38 37.27
C PHE A 406 9.82 11.42 36.36
N GLY A 407 8.49 11.38 36.49
CA GLY A 407 7.61 10.63 35.59
C GLY A 407 7.77 11.07 34.13
N GLY A 408 7.64 12.37 33.86
CA GLY A 408 7.77 12.92 32.50
C GLY A 408 9.19 12.80 31.93
N VAL A 409 10.20 13.15 32.72
CA VAL A 409 11.60 13.17 32.24
C VAL A 409 12.13 11.75 32.03
N MET A 410 11.88 10.81 32.95
CA MET A 410 12.38 9.44 32.80
C MET A 410 11.69 8.72 31.65
N LEU A 411 10.37 8.86 31.51
CA LEU A 411 9.63 8.16 30.46
C LEU A 411 9.96 8.73 29.08
N SER A 412 10.06 10.07 28.94
CA SER A 412 10.31 10.72 27.64
C SER A 412 11.78 10.73 27.20
N LEU A 413 12.76 10.69 28.11
CA LEU A 413 14.20 10.69 27.74
C LEU A 413 14.85 9.30 27.68
N ILE A 414 14.29 8.30 28.39
CA ILE A 414 14.86 6.95 28.48
C ILE A 414 14.05 5.93 27.66
N GLY A 415 12.76 6.17 27.39
CA GLY A 415 12.01 5.42 26.38
C GLY A 415 12.28 5.91 24.95
N PRO A 416 11.86 5.15 23.92
CA PRO A 416 12.51 3.96 23.39
C PRO A 416 13.81 4.29 22.62
N ARG A 417 14.91 4.62 23.29
CA ARG A 417 16.25 4.61 22.66
C ARG A 417 16.75 3.19 22.30
N GLY A 418 15.96 2.16 22.59
CA GLY A 418 16.28 0.75 22.36
C GLY A 418 16.15 0.26 20.91
N TYR A 419 15.59 1.05 19.98
CA TYR A 419 15.38 0.60 18.59
C TYR A 419 16.42 1.10 17.58
N HIS A 420 17.30 2.03 17.94
CA HIS A 420 18.12 2.71 16.92
C HIS A 420 19.57 2.21 16.74
N ASN A 421 20.02 1.19 17.48
CA ASN A 421 21.38 0.66 17.32
C ASN A 421 21.42 -0.85 17.52
N ASN A 422 21.09 -1.63 16.48
CA ASN A 422 21.68 -2.95 16.14
C ASN A 422 20.88 -3.69 15.04
N ILE A 423 20.59 -3.04 13.92
CA ILE A 423 20.31 -3.76 12.67
C ILE A 423 21.46 -3.45 11.72
N LYS A 424 22.57 -4.18 11.90
CA LYS A 424 23.43 -4.46 10.74
C LYS A 424 22.64 -5.47 9.90
N PRO A 425 22.31 -5.18 8.64
CA PRO A 425 21.72 -6.19 7.78
C PRO A 425 22.80 -7.22 7.44
N THR A 426 22.83 -8.33 8.16
CA THR A 426 23.34 -9.60 7.60
C THR A 426 22.28 -10.15 6.65
N LEU A 427 22.08 -9.44 5.53
CA LEU A 427 21.31 -9.89 4.36
C LEU A 427 22.28 -10.17 3.21
N LYS A 428 23.22 -11.09 3.43
CA LYS A 428 24.03 -11.64 2.34
C LYS A 428 23.95 -13.15 2.13
N ASP A 429 23.30 -13.92 3.02
CA ASP A 429 23.33 -15.39 2.92
C ASP A 429 21.96 -16.09 2.80
N ASN A 430 20.83 -15.36 2.84
CA ASN A 430 19.50 -16.01 2.81
C ASN A 430 18.61 -15.67 1.59
N ALA A 431 19.10 -14.87 0.63
CA ALA A 431 18.35 -14.53 -0.58
C ALA A 431 18.31 -15.66 -1.65
N VAL A 432 18.90 -16.83 -1.37
CA VAL A 432 18.95 -17.98 -2.30
C VAL A 432 18.03 -19.14 -1.85
N LYS A 433 17.12 -18.91 -0.89
CA LYS A 433 16.26 -20.00 -0.37
C LYS A 433 14.75 -19.69 -0.33
N ALA A 434 14.31 -18.67 -1.05
CA ALA A 434 12.89 -18.40 -1.30
C ALA A 434 12.54 -18.73 -2.76
N GLU A 435 12.89 -19.94 -3.19
CA GLU A 435 12.37 -20.53 -4.41
C GLU A 435 12.14 -22.02 -4.12
N SER A 436 10.95 -22.53 -4.44
CA SER A 436 10.41 -23.87 -4.15
C SER A 436 9.96 -24.16 -2.71
N VAL A 437 8.73 -23.75 -2.37
CA VAL A 437 7.88 -24.54 -1.45
C VAL A 437 6.70 -25.04 -2.27
N GLU A 438 6.83 -26.25 -2.79
CA GLU A 438 5.75 -27.04 -3.36
C GLU A 438 4.64 -27.24 -2.31
N LEU A 439 3.41 -26.96 -2.75
CA LEU A 439 2.18 -27.31 -2.06
C LEU A 439 2.01 -28.83 -2.03
N ASN A 440 2.34 -29.46 -0.90
CA ASN A 440 1.86 -30.80 -0.57
C ASN A 440 1.32 -30.80 0.88
N GLY A 441 0.11 -30.29 1.05
CA GLY A 441 -0.65 -30.39 2.30
C GLY A 441 -1.38 -31.72 2.39
N LYS A 442 -0.98 -32.58 3.33
CA LYS A 442 -1.87 -33.59 3.93
C LYS A 442 -2.54 -32.98 5.17
N PRO A 443 -3.82 -33.25 5.44
CA PRO A 443 -4.49 -32.70 6.62
C PRO A 443 -4.11 -33.51 7.86
N GLU A 444 -3.61 -32.82 8.89
CA GLU A 444 -3.49 -33.37 10.23
C GLU A 444 -4.65 -32.85 11.09
N ASN A 445 -5.38 -33.79 11.69
CA ASN A 445 -6.51 -33.53 12.57
C ASN A 445 -6.04 -32.81 13.84
N VAL A 446 -6.75 -31.74 14.21
CA VAL A 446 -6.62 -31.08 15.51
C VAL A 446 -7.76 -31.59 16.38
N ASP A 447 -7.42 -32.40 17.37
CA ASP A 447 -8.31 -32.76 18.48
C ASP A 447 -8.41 -31.57 19.46
N GLU A 448 -9.63 -31.35 19.93
CA GLU A 448 -9.99 -30.41 20.99
C GLU A 448 -9.46 -30.89 22.35
N ASP A 449 -8.88 -29.98 23.13
CA ASP A 449 -8.96 -29.91 24.59
C ASP A 449 -8.70 -28.46 25.08
#